data_AF-A0A0C6FFW8-F1
#
_entry.id   AF-A0A0C6FFW8-F1
#
_cell.length_a   1.000
_cell.length_b   1.000
_cell.length_c   1.000
_cell.angle_alpha   90.00
_cell.angle_beta   90.00
_cell.angle_gamma   90.00
#
_symmetry.space_group_name_H-M   'P 1'
#
loop_
_entity.id
_entity.type
_entity.pdbx_description
1 polymer ?
#
loop_
_entity_poly.entity_id
_entity_poly.type
_entity_poly.pdbx_seq_one_letter_code
_entity_poly.pdbx_strand_id
1 'polypeptide(L)' 'MPAQRGARGWAGGAPNILNVTATRAQENLYVVGSRSAWADAGVFARLARSWPASSELREPTQ' A
#
# COMPACT_ATOMS: atom_id res chain seq x y z
N MET A 1 4.74 8.77 -16.50
CA MET A 1 4.78 7.66 -17.48
C MET A 1 3.49 6.84 -17.42
N PRO A 2 2.75 6.66 -18.54
CA PRO A 2 1.49 5.93 -18.58
C PRO A 2 1.58 4.47 -18.08
N ALA A 3 2.68 3.77 -18.41
CA ALA A 3 2.90 2.39 -18.01
C ALA A 3 2.89 2.17 -16.48
N GLN A 4 3.42 3.11 -15.70
CA GLN A 4 3.41 3.05 -14.23
C GLN A 4 2.01 3.26 -13.64
N ARG A 5 1.12 3.98 -14.32
CA ARG A 5 -0.29 4.07 -13.90
C ARG A 5 -1.01 2.75 -14.15
N GLY A 6 -0.77 2.10 -15.30
CA GLY A 6 -1.30 0.78 -15.61
C GLY A 6 -0.88 -0.30 -14.61
N ALA A 7 0.41 -0.36 -14.26
CA ALA A 7 0.93 -1.32 -13.28
C ALA A 7 0.29 -1.16 -11.87
N ARG A 8 0.09 0.07 -11.41
CA ARG A 8 -0.60 0.36 -10.15
C ARG A 8 -2.09 0.01 -10.20
N GLY A 9 -2.74 0.29 -11.34
CA GLY A 9 -4.12 -0.10 -11.59
C GLY A 9 -4.31 -1.61 -11.53
N TRP A 10 -3.40 -2.38 -12.14
CA TRP A 10 -3.37 -3.84 -12.05
C TRP A 10 -3.19 -4.31 -10.60
N ALA A 11 -2.17 -3.80 -9.89
CA ALA A 11 -1.87 -4.23 -8.53
C ALA A 11 -2.99 -3.93 -7.53
N GLY A 12 -3.69 -2.80 -7.71
CA GLY A 12 -4.81 -2.37 -6.87
C GLY A 12 -6.18 -2.91 -7.28
N GLY A 13 -6.30 -3.51 -8.47
CA GLY A 13 -7.50 -4.16 -9.00
C GLY A 13 -7.55 -5.65 -8.66
N ALA A 14 -8.63 -6.36 -9.02
CA ALA A 14 -8.75 -7.79 -8.69
C ALA A 14 -7.86 -8.68 -9.59
N PRO A 15 -7.22 -9.76 -9.05
CA PRO A 15 -7.03 -10.04 -7.62
C PRO A 15 -5.93 -9.12 -7.05
N ASN A 16 -6.28 -8.28 -6.08
CA ASN A 16 -5.35 -7.23 -5.65
C ASN A 16 -4.20 -7.83 -4.83
N ILE A 17 -2.98 -7.43 -5.16
CA ILE A 17 -1.77 -8.03 -4.57
C ILE A 17 -1.70 -7.78 -3.05
N LEU A 18 -2.34 -6.72 -2.57
CA LEU A 18 -2.48 -6.41 -1.15
C LEU A 18 -3.26 -7.49 -0.37
N ASN A 19 -4.37 -7.99 -0.91
CA ASN A 19 -5.16 -9.05 -0.27
C ASN A 19 -4.40 -10.38 -0.27
N VAL A 20 -3.66 -10.67 -1.35
CA VAL A 20 -2.85 -11.87 -1.45
C VAL A 20 -1.74 -11.82 -0.39
N THR A 21 -1.03 -10.70 -0.26
CA THR A 21 0.02 -10.57 0.75
C THR A 21 -0.56 -10.60 2.16
N ALA A 22 -1.68 -9.92 2.42
CA ALA A 22 -2.33 -9.90 3.73
C ALA A 22 -2.78 -11.28 4.22
N THR A 23 -3.12 -12.20 3.31
CA THR A 23 -3.59 -13.56 3.65
C THR A 23 -2.48 -14.62 3.63
N ARG A 24 -1.31 -14.28 3.07
CA ARG A 24 -0.17 -15.22 2.91
C ARG A 24 1.06 -14.84 3.72
N ALA A 25 1.18 -13.60 4.16
CA ALA A 25 2.23 -13.18 5.08
C ALA A 25 2.09 -13.97 6.39
N GLN A 26 3.17 -14.60 6.83
CA GLN A 26 3.18 -15.43 8.04
C GLN A 26 3.43 -14.60 9.30
N GLU A 27 4.29 -13.59 9.21
CA GLU A 27 4.68 -12.77 10.37
C GLU A 27 4.45 -11.28 10.13
N ASN A 28 5.19 -10.69 9.19
CA ASN A 28 5.18 -9.25 8.96
C ASN A 28 4.81 -8.91 7.51
N LEU A 29 4.06 -7.82 7.32
CA LEU A 29 3.71 -7.27 6.02
C LEU A 29 4.20 -5.83 5.91
N TYR A 30 5.08 -5.59 4.95
CA TYR A 30 5.59 -4.25 4.64
C TYR A 30 5.08 -3.80 3.28
N VAL A 31 4.63 -2.54 3.21
CA VAL A 31 4.27 -1.89 1.95
C VAL A 31 5.22 -0.72 1.73
N VAL A 32 6.05 -0.82 0.69
CA VAL A 32 7.08 0.18 0.37
C VAL A 32 6.77 0.77 -1.00
N GLY A 33 6.66 2.10 -1.07
CA GLY A 33 6.40 2.84 -2.29
C GLY A 33 6.04 4.29 -2.05
N SER A 34 5.97 5.09 -3.11
CA SER A 34 5.53 6.49 -3.02
C SER A 34 4.06 6.56 -2.62
N ARG A 35 3.76 7.02 -1.40
CA ARG A 35 2.39 7.10 -0.88
C ARG A 35 1.46 7.90 -1.81
N SER A 36 1.92 9.05 -2.31
CA SER A 36 1.14 9.88 -3.25
C SER A 36 0.87 9.17 -4.58
N ALA A 37 1.82 8.37 -5.07
CA ALA A 37 1.61 7.59 -6.28
C ALA A 37 0.58 6.46 -6.08
N TRP A 38 0.49 5.87 -4.89
CA TRP A 38 -0.40 4.73 -4.62
C TRP A 38 -1.75 5.12 -3.99
N ALA A 39 -1.92 6.39 -3.61
CA ALA A 39 -3.12 6.90 -2.95
C ALA A 39 -4.40 6.78 -3.80
N ASP A 40 -4.28 6.66 -5.13
CA ASP A 40 -5.39 6.50 -6.06
C ASP A 40 -5.44 5.10 -6.70
N ALA A 41 -4.60 4.16 -6.23
CA ALA A 41 -4.44 2.84 -6.84
C ALA A 41 -5.37 1.78 -6.20
N GLY A 42 -6.66 1.82 -6.52
CA GLY A 42 -7.62 0.80 -6.11
C GLY A 42 -7.62 0.54 -4.59
N VAL A 43 -7.42 -0.70 -4.16
CA VAL A 43 -7.38 -1.03 -2.72
C VAL A 43 -6.28 -0.33 -1.94
N PHE A 44 -5.18 0.07 -2.58
CA PHE A 44 -4.10 0.82 -1.90
C PHE A 44 -4.55 2.22 -1.50
N ALA A 45 -5.58 2.78 -2.14
CA ALA A 45 -6.19 4.04 -1.71
C ALA A 45 -6.78 3.93 -0.30
N ARG A 46 -7.37 2.76 0.04
CA ARG A 46 -7.88 2.49 1.39
C ARG A 46 -6.72 2.38 2.38
N LEU A 47 -5.68 1.62 2.04
CA LEU A 47 -4.48 1.48 2.87
C LEU A 47 -3.84 2.84 3.16
N ALA A 48 -3.67 3.69 2.14
CA ALA A 48 -3.06 5.00 2.27
C ALA A 48 -3.86 5.97 3.18
N ARG A 49 -5.18 5.76 3.32
CA ARG A 49 -6.02 6.53 4.26
C ARG A 49 -6.02 5.96 5.67
N SER A 50 -5.98 4.64 5.82
CA SER A 50 -6.12 3.98 7.11
C SER A 50 -4.81 3.75 7.85
N TRP A 51 -3.68 3.74 7.15
CA TRP A 51 -2.37 3.45 7.74
C TRP A 51 -1.43 4.66 7.63
N PRO A 52 -0.90 5.20 8.75
CA PRO A 52 0.07 6.29 8.74
C PRO A 52 1.41 5.82 8.16
N ALA A 53 2.17 6.72 7.54
CA ALA A 53 3.49 6.38 7.01
C ALA A 53 4.43 6.01 8.17
N SER A 54 5.42 5.16 7.93
CA SER A 54 6.36 4.74 8.97
C SER A 54 7.14 5.90 9.60
N SER A 55 7.33 7.01 8.88
CA SER A 55 7.89 8.25 9.42
C SER A 55 6.96 8.95 10.43
N GLU A 56 5.66 8.67 10.36
CA GLU A 56 4.61 9.16 11.27
C GLU A 56 4.35 8.16 12.42
N LEU A 57 4.98 6.98 12.39
CA LEU A 57 4.83 5.91 13.39
C LEU A 57 5.86 5.94 14.52
N ARG A 58 6.89 6.79 14.47
CA ARG A 58 7.86 6.97 15.57
C ARG A 58 7.39 8.07 16.53
N GLU A 59 7.59 7.99 17.85
CA GLU A 59 6.79 7.28 18.88
C GLU A 59 6.30 8.35 19.90
N PRO A 60 5.24 8.10 20.71
CA PRO A 60 4.96 8.88 21.92
C PRO A 60 6.13 8.75 22.92
N THR A 61 6.81 9.87 23.18
CA THR A 61 7.71 10.16 24.32
C THR A 61 8.51 8.99 24.92
N GLN A 62 9.82 9.03 24.68
CA GLN A 62 10.86 8.91 25.70
C GLN A 62 11.99 9.88 25.35
#